data_AF-A0A8D8CVH4-F1
#
_entry.id   AF-A0A8D8CVH4-F1
#
_cell.length_a   1.000
_cell.length_b   1.000
_cell.length_c   1.000
_cell.angle_alpha   90.00
_cell.angle_beta   90.00
_cell.angle_gamma   90.00
#
_symmetry.space_group_name_H-M   'P 1'
#
loop_
_entity.id
_entity.type
_entity.pdbx_description
1 polymer ?
#
loop_
_entity_poly.entity_id
_entity_poly.type
_entity_poly.pdbx_seq_one_letter_code
_entity_poly.pdbx_strand_id
1 'polypeptide(L)'
;HSLKVRNIEPQYGFVSPDFIPFRFASGGGRELHFIEEKEIDLAEVIQTAPPKIPLDITLRAHWLCVDGVQPTIPENPPPLSKDVQALDSVNPVNKLDKAHIKDTTGKPAIGKAHKLKNVETVHVKQLATHELSVEQQLYYKEITEACVGSDEARRAEALTSLACDPGLHEMLPRMCTFIAEGVKVNVVQNNLALLIYLMRMVRALLDNPALYLEKYLHELIPSVSTCIVSRQLCMRPELDNHWALRDFAARLM
;
A
#
# COMPACT_ATOMS: atom_id res chain seq x y z
N HIS A 1 -11.31 34.48 -15.52
CA HIS A 1 -10.15 34.95 -14.73
C HIS A 1 -9.12 35.71 -15.58
N SER A 2 -8.72 35.18 -16.75
CA SER A 2 -7.70 35.80 -17.62
C SER A 2 -8.04 37.20 -18.14
N LEU A 3 -9.31 37.50 -18.43
CA LEU A 3 -9.75 38.84 -18.88
C LEU A 3 -9.50 39.91 -17.80
N LYS A 4 -9.78 39.57 -16.54
CA LYS A 4 -9.52 40.45 -15.38
C LYS A 4 -8.04 40.76 -15.20
N VAL A 5 -7.17 39.76 -15.40
CA VAL A 5 -5.70 39.93 -15.32
C VAL A 5 -5.18 40.86 -16.42
N ARG A 6 -5.83 40.87 -17.59
CA ARG A 6 -5.47 41.71 -18.74
C ARG A 6 -6.17 43.07 -18.76
N ASN A 7 -6.91 43.44 -17.71
CA ASN A 7 -7.74 44.65 -17.65
C ASN A 7 -8.72 44.77 -18.83
N ILE A 8 -9.22 43.65 -19.32
CA ILE A 8 -10.27 43.60 -20.35
C ILE A 8 -11.62 43.52 -19.63
N GLU A 9 -12.63 44.19 -20.18
CA GLU A 9 -14.00 44.16 -19.67
C GLU A 9 -14.52 42.71 -19.55
N PRO A 10 -15.22 42.39 -18.45
CA PRO A 10 -15.76 41.05 -18.23
C PRO A 10 -16.88 40.74 -19.23
N GLN A 11 -16.81 39.57 -19.84
CA GLN A 11 -17.88 39.02 -20.65
C GLN A 11 -18.88 38.27 -19.76
N TYR A 12 -20.13 38.71 -19.74
CA TYR A 12 -21.23 38.10 -18.99
C TYR A 12 -22.02 37.11 -19.85
N GLY A 13 -22.74 36.17 -19.22
CA GLY A 13 -23.60 35.21 -19.93
C GLY A 13 -22.92 33.93 -20.42
N PHE A 14 -21.63 33.72 -20.14
CA PHE A 14 -20.87 32.54 -20.57
C PHE A 14 -20.81 31.41 -19.53
N VAL A 15 -21.65 31.47 -18.49
CA VAL A 15 -21.74 30.44 -17.46
C VAL A 15 -23.14 29.85 -17.53
N SER A 16 -23.25 28.69 -18.18
CA SER A 16 -24.47 27.88 -18.21
C SER A 16 -24.19 26.55 -17.50
N PRO A 17 -25.06 26.11 -16.57
CA PRO A 17 -24.99 24.75 -16.04
C PRO A 17 -25.33 23.70 -17.10
N ASP A 18 -26.12 24.07 -18.10
CA ASP A 18 -26.59 23.18 -19.15
C ASP A 18 -25.68 23.24 -20.39
N PHE A 19 -25.56 22.09 -21.06
CA PHE A 19 -24.86 21.98 -22.32
C PHE A 19 -25.63 22.71 -23.43
N ILE A 20 -24.99 23.69 -24.07
CA ILE A 20 -25.55 24.46 -25.18
C ILE A 20 -24.90 23.97 -26.48
N PRO A 21 -25.58 23.13 -27.29
CA PRO A 21 -25.02 22.65 -28.55
C PRO A 21 -24.99 23.76 -29.61
N PHE A 22 -23.90 23.82 -30.38
CA PHE A 22 -23.88 24.62 -31.61
C PHE A 22 -24.83 24.00 -32.63
N ARG A 23 -25.85 24.75 -33.06
CA ARG A 23 -26.78 24.29 -34.09
C ARG A 23 -26.38 24.82 -35.46
N PHE A 24 -26.80 24.10 -36.48
CA PHE A 24 -26.48 24.35 -37.88
C PHE A 24 -27.75 24.68 -38.64
N ALA A 25 -27.71 25.76 -39.42
CA ALA A 25 -28.71 26.06 -40.43
C ALA A 25 -28.03 26.13 -41.80
N SER A 26 -28.58 25.41 -42.79
CA SER A 26 -28.16 25.51 -44.19
C SER A 26 -29.31 26.01 -45.04
N GLY A 27 -29.08 27.13 -45.72
CA GLY A 27 -30.02 27.74 -46.65
C GLY A 27 -29.28 28.67 -47.62
N GLY A 28 -29.47 28.46 -48.93
CA GLY A 28 -28.91 29.34 -49.98
C GLY A 28 -27.41 29.17 -50.29
N GLY A 29 -26.80 28.03 -49.95
CA GLY A 29 -25.39 27.73 -50.29
C GLY A 29 -24.34 28.30 -49.32
N ARG A 30 -24.76 28.75 -48.13
CA ARG A 30 -23.86 29.14 -47.02
C ARG A 30 -24.22 28.39 -45.75
N GLU A 31 -23.19 28.00 -45.02
CA GLU A 31 -23.32 27.34 -43.72
C GLU A 31 -23.28 28.40 -42.61
N LEU A 32 -24.27 28.39 -41.73
CA LEU A 32 -24.38 29.31 -40.59
C LEU A 32 -24.54 28.53 -39.29
N HIS A 33 -23.75 28.91 -38.29
CA HIS A 33 -23.88 28.42 -36.93
C HIS A 33 -24.67 29.41 -36.09
N PHE A 34 -25.62 28.92 -35.31
CA PHE A 34 -26.38 29.74 -34.38
C PHE A 34 -26.58 29.01 -33.06
N ILE A 35 -26.81 29.81 -32.02
CA ILE A 35 -27.22 29.35 -30.70
C ILE A 35 -28.73 29.58 -30.63
N GLU A 36 -29.49 28.52 -30.35
CA GLU A 36 -30.92 28.66 -30.13
C GLU A 36 -31.16 29.16 -28.71
N GLU A 37 -31.77 30.34 -28.59
CA GLU A 37 -32.20 30.92 -27.32
C GLU A 37 -33.70 30.67 -27.16
N LYS A 38 -34.06 29.74 -26.29
CA LYS A 38 -35.47 29.46 -25.97
C LYS A 38 -35.92 30.40 -24.86
N GLU A 39 -37.03 31.09 -25.08
CA GLU A 39 -37.70 31.88 -24.04
C GLU A 39 -38.28 30.95 -22.96
N ILE A 40 -38.08 31.30 -21.68
CA ILE A 40 -38.52 30.52 -20.52
C ILE A 40 -39.53 31.37 -19.74
N ASP A 41 -40.59 30.74 -19.24
CA ASP A 41 -41.55 31.40 -18.36
C ASP A 41 -40.94 31.62 -16.96
N LEU A 42 -41.05 32.85 -16.46
CA LEU A 42 -40.59 33.23 -15.12
C LEU A 42 -41.29 32.43 -14.02
N ALA A 43 -42.57 32.05 -14.22
CA ALA A 43 -43.30 31.24 -13.25
C ALA A 43 -42.70 29.83 -13.11
N GLU A 44 -42.18 29.26 -14.20
CA GLU A 44 -41.53 27.95 -14.23
C GLU A 44 -40.19 27.97 -13.47
N VAL A 45 -39.41 29.04 -13.65
CA VAL A 45 -38.12 29.22 -12.95
C VAL A 45 -38.33 29.32 -11.44
N ILE A 46 -39.35 30.05 -10.98
CA ILE A 46 -39.65 30.21 -9.54
C ILE A 46 -40.12 28.89 -8.91
N GLN A 47 -40.83 28.05 -9.66
CA GLN A 47 -41.32 26.75 -9.19
C GLN A 47 -40.28 25.64 -9.24
N THR A 48 -39.11 25.90 -9.83
CA THR A 48 -38.04 24.91 -9.96
C THR A 48 -37.47 24.52 -8.60
N ALA A 49 -37.35 23.22 -8.34
CA ALA A 49 -36.80 22.72 -7.09
C ALA A 49 -35.31 23.09 -6.94
N PRO A 50 -34.84 23.39 -5.71
CA PRO A 50 -33.44 23.74 -5.49
C PRO A 50 -32.51 22.57 -5.83
N PRO A 51 -31.28 22.84 -6.32
CA PRO A 51 -30.32 21.80 -6.63
C PRO A 51 -29.89 21.05 -5.38
N LYS A 52 -29.60 19.75 -5.53
CA LYS A 52 -29.06 18.94 -4.43
C LYS A 52 -27.62 19.38 -4.14
N ILE A 53 -27.35 19.66 -2.87
CA ILE A 53 -26.01 20.05 -2.42
C ILE A 53 -25.17 18.78 -2.23
N PRO A 54 -23.94 18.72 -2.77
CA PRO A 54 -23.01 17.63 -2.50
C PRO A 54 -22.67 17.48 -1.02
N LEU A 55 -22.19 16.31 -0.63
CA LEU A 55 -21.60 16.09 0.70
C LEU A 55 -20.28 16.88 0.84
N ASP A 56 -19.92 17.16 2.08
CA ASP A 56 -18.67 17.84 2.40
C ASP A 56 -17.43 17.02 2.00
N ILE A 57 -16.33 17.73 1.76
CA ILE A 57 -15.07 17.15 1.31
C ILE A 57 -14.47 16.31 2.45
N THR A 58 -14.22 15.03 2.20
CA THR A 58 -13.57 14.11 3.14
C THR A 58 -12.41 13.39 2.48
N LEU A 59 -11.39 13.04 3.27
CA LEU A 59 -10.22 12.29 2.81
C LEU A 59 -10.30 10.85 3.31
N ARG A 60 -10.06 9.88 2.41
CA ARG A 60 -9.97 8.46 2.73
C ARG A 60 -8.64 7.91 2.23
N ALA A 61 -7.81 7.41 3.14
CA ALA A 61 -6.53 6.82 2.81
C ALA A 61 -6.67 5.31 2.53
N HIS A 62 -5.87 4.80 1.59
CA HIS A 62 -5.71 3.38 1.28
C HIS A 62 -4.31 3.13 0.71
N TRP A 63 -3.89 1.86 0.72
CA TRP A 63 -2.60 1.46 0.15
C TRP A 63 -2.68 1.37 -1.38
N LEU A 64 -1.98 2.27 -2.07
CA LEU A 64 -1.84 2.21 -3.53
C LEU A 64 -0.85 1.12 -3.97
N CYS A 65 0.24 0.96 -3.25
CA CYS A 65 1.23 -0.09 -3.48
C CYS A 65 1.89 -0.55 -2.18
N VAL A 66 2.31 -1.81 -2.15
CA VAL A 66 3.17 -2.43 -1.12
C VAL A 66 4.33 -3.06 -1.87
N ASP A 67 5.55 -2.58 -1.63
CA ASP A 67 6.79 -3.00 -2.32
C ASP A 67 6.69 -2.97 -3.86
N GLY A 68 6.10 -1.90 -4.39
CA GLY A 68 5.93 -1.72 -5.84
C GLY A 68 4.80 -2.56 -6.46
N VAL A 69 4.15 -3.44 -5.68
CA VAL A 69 2.99 -4.23 -6.13
C VAL A 69 1.70 -3.57 -5.65
N GLN A 70 0.76 -3.35 -6.56
CA GLN A 70 -0.56 -2.81 -6.22
C GLN A 70 -1.44 -3.90 -5.59
N PRO A 71 -1.92 -3.73 -4.34
CA PRO A 71 -2.78 -4.72 -3.71
C PRO A 71 -4.18 -4.72 -4.36
N THR A 72 -4.80 -5.89 -4.43
CA THR A 72 -6.13 -6.08 -5.02
C THR A 72 -7.23 -5.72 -4.01
N ILE A 73 -7.27 -4.46 -3.59
CA ILE A 73 -8.36 -3.88 -2.78
C ILE A 73 -9.40 -3.21 -3.68
N PRO A 74 -10.67 -3.08 -3.25
CA PRO A 74 -11.73 -2.45 -4.04
C PRO A 74 -11.42 -1.03 -4.52
N GLU A 75 -10.61 -0.31 -3.75
CA GLU A 75 -10.17 1.06 -4.05
C GLU A 75 -9.13 1.13 -5.19
N ASN A 76 -8.39 0.05 -5.44
CA ASN A 76 -7.38 -0.03 -6.49
C ASN A 76 -7.97 -0.56 -7.81
N PRO A 77 -7.47 -0.10 -8.98
CA PRO A 77 -7.91 -0.62 -10.25
C PRO A 77 -7.59 -2.11 -10.39
N PRO A 78 -8.40 -2.88 -11.12
CA PRO A 78 -8.09 -4.27 -11.40
C PRO A 78 -6.78 -4.37 -12.19
N PRO A 79 -6.02 -5.46 -12.04
CA PRO A 79 -4.77 -5.66 -12.77
C PRO A 79 -5.06 -5.70 -14.28
N LEU A 80 -4.77 -4.60 -14.96
CA LEU A 80 -4.83 -4.44 -16.42
C LEU A 80 -3.40 -4.47 -16.96
N SER A 81 -3.22 -4.93 -18.21
CA SER A 81 -1.91 -4.85 -18.86
C SER A 81 -1.49 -3.40 -19.04
N LYS A 82 -0.17 -3.15 -18.98
CA LYS A 82 0.42 -1.81 -19.17
C LYS A 82 -0.02 -1.17 -20.49
N ASP A 83 -0.16 -1.98 -21.55
CA ASP A 83 -0.59 -1.51 -22.87
C ASP A 83 -2.03 -0.99 -22.85
N VAL A 84 -2.92 -1.67 -22.13
CA VAL A 84 -4.33 -1.25 -22.00
C VAL A 84 -4.44 0.01 -21.12
N GLN A 85 -3.64 0.10 -20.06
CA GLN A 85 -3.59 1.31 -19.22
C GLN A 85 -3.02 2.52 -19.99
N ALA A 86 -1.99 2.32 -20.80
CA ALA A 86 -1.41 3.37 -21.63
C ALA A 86 -2.43 3.88 -22.66
N LEU A 87 -3.16 2.98 -23.34
CA LEU A 87 -4.22 3.35 -24.29
C LEU A 87 -5.36 4.15 -23.63
N ASP A 88 -5.74 3.81 -22.40
CA ASP A 88 -6.82 4.48 -21.66
C ASP A 88 -6.37 5.86 -21.11
N SER A 89 -5.08 6.03 -20.85
CA SER A 89 -4.50 7.29 -20.33
C SER A 89 -4.33 8.37 -21.40
N VAL A 90 -4.15 7.97 -22.67
CA VAL A 90 -3.89 8.93 -23.78
C VAL A 90 -5.15 9.52 -24.39
N ASN A 91 -6.34 8.93 -24.17
CA ASN A 91 -7.59 9.41 -24.76
C ASN A 91 -8.79 9.21 -23.82
N PRO A 92 -9.13 10.19 -22.96
CA PRO A 92 -10.33 10.13 -22.11
C PRO A 92 -11.65 10.09 -22.91
N VAL A 93 -11.62 10.40 -24.22
CA VAL A 93 -12.78 10.34 -25.12
C VAL A 93 -13.26 8.90 -25.34
N ASN A 94 -12.35 7.92 -25.38
CA ASN A 94 -12.72 6.51 -25.57
C ASN A 94 -13.58 5.94 -24.42
N LYS A 95 -13.53 6.56 -23.23
CA LYS A 95 -14.41 6.22 -22.09
C LYS A 95 -15.83 6.73 -22.28
N LEU A 96 -16.02 7.88 -22.94
CA LEU A 96 -17.34 8.44 -23.22
C LEU A 96 -18.11 7.60 -24.24
N ASP A 97 -17.43 7.07 -25.27
CA ASP A 97 -18.06 6.20 -26.27
C ASP A 97 -18.57 4.87 -25.68
N LYS A 98 -17.89 4.33 -24.66
CA LYS A 98 -18.33 3.12 -23.96
C LYS A 98 -19.50 3.35 -23.00
N ALA A 99 -19.67 4.58 -22.48
CA ALA A 99 -20.80 4.92 -21.63
C ALA A 99 -22.11 4.99 -22.45
N HIS A 100 -22.03 5.42 -23.71
CA HIS A 100 -23.20 5.61 -24.56
C HIS A 100 -23.89 4.29 -25.03
N ILE A 101 -23.24 3.13 -24.84
CA ILE A 101 -23.82 1.81 -25.20
C ILE A 101 -24.65 1.20 -24.06
N LYS A 102 -24.54 1.69 -22.81
CA LYS A 102 -25.24 1.09 -21.66
C LYS A 102 -26.56 1.76 -21.24
N ASP A 103 -26.95 2.86 -21.86
CA ASP A 103 -28.22 3.53 -21.57
C ASP A 103 -29.32 3.16 -22.58
N THR A 104 -29.58 1.86 -22.74
CA THR A 104 -30.87 1.38 -23.25
C THR A 104 -31.34 0.20 -22.40
N THR A 105 -31.97 0.52 -21.27
CA THR A 105 -33.17 -0.13 -20.69
C THR A 105 -33.21 0.14 -19.19
N GLY A 106 -34.06 1.09 -18.79
CA GLY A 106 -34.37 1.33 -17.39
C GLY A 106 -35.01 0.10 -16.75
N LYS A 107 -34.39 -0.39 -15.68
CA LYS A 107 -35.03 -1.04 -14.52
C LYS A 107 -34.06 -0.95 -13.33
N PRO A 108 -34.47 -0.42 -12.17
CA PRO A 108 -33.64 -0.44 -10.97
C PRO A 108 -33.68 -1.84 -10.38
N ALA A 109 -32.77 -2.72 -10.82
CA ALA A 109 -32.57 -3.99 -10.16
C ALA A 109 -31.75 -3.75 -8.90
N ILE A 110 -32.43 -3.85 -7.75
CA ILE A 110 -31.89 -4.03 -6.41
C ILE A 110 -30.56 -4.81 -6.50
N GLY A 111 -29.46 -4.12 -6.22
CA GLY A 111 -28.13 -4.68 -6.20
C GLY A 111 -28.10 -5.80 -5.17
N LYS A 112 -28.13 -7.04 -5.65
CA LYS A 112 -27.76 -8.21 -4.87
C LYS A 112 -26.40 -7.92 -4.27
N ALA A 113 -26.34 -7.94 -2.94
CA ALA A 113 -25.10 -7.99 -2.19
C ALA A 113 -24.19 -9.04 -2.85
N HIS A 114 -23.17 -8.57 -3.56
CA HIS A 114 -22.02 -9.40 -3.86
C HIS A 114 -21.41 -9.69 -2.49
N LYS A 115 -21.80 -10.83 -1.91
CA LYS A 115 -21.04 -11.51 -0.89
C LYS A 115 -19.61 -11.53 -1.41
N LEU A 116 -18.75 -10.72 -0.79
CA LEU A 116 -17.31 -10.90 -0.83
C LEU A 116 -17.09 -12.34 -0.32
N LYS A 117 -17.04 -13.29 -1.26
CA LYS A 117 -16.26 -14.48 -1.00
C LYS A 117 -14.86 -13.93 -0.79
N ASN A 118 -14.35 -14.06 0.43
CA ASN A 118 -12.92 -14.06 0.66
C ASN A 118 -12.36 -15.05 -0.36
N VAL A 119 -11.89 -14.52 -1.49
CA VAL A 119 -10.92 -15.22 -2.29
C VAL A 119 -9.69 -15.12 -1.41
N GLU A 120 -9.53 -16.11 -0.53
CA GLU A 120 -8.23 -16.49 -0.04
C GLU A 120 -7.43 -16.82 -1.29
N THR A 121 -6.85 -15.78 -1.89
CA THR A 121 -5.73 -15.97 -2.79
C THR A 121 -4.67 -16.56 -1.89
N VAL A 122 -4.58 -17.88 -1.91
CA VAL A 122 -3.38 -18.60 -1.52
C VAL A 122 -2.30 -17.99 -2.39
N HIS A 123 -1.66 -16.96 -1.85
CA HIS A 123 -0.37 -16.51 -2.31
C HIS A 123 0.52 -17.72 -2.02
N VAL A 124 0.60 -18.62 -2.99
CA VAL A 124 1.81 -19.39 -3.17
C VAL A 124 2.86 -18.29 -3.22
N LYS A 125 3.55 -18.10 -2.10
CA LYS A 125 4.69 -17.20 -1.98
C LYS A 125 5.57 -17.65 -3.13
N GLN A 126 5.46 -16.96 -4.28
CA GLN A 126 6.38 -17.18 -5.37
C GLN A 126 7.70 -17.01 -4.67
N LEU A 127 8.50 -18.08 -4.67
CA LEU A 127 9.89 -18.02 -4.27
C LEU A 127 10.60 -17.20 -5.36
N ALA A 128 10.10 -15.99 -5.62
CA ALA A 128 10.77 -14.93 -6.33
C ALA A 128 11.91 -14.60 -5.39
N THR A 129 13.01 -15.28 -5.66
CA THR A 129 14.34 -14.86 -5.29
C THR A 129 14.38 -13.38 -5.59
N HIS A 130 14.25 -12.54 -4.57
CA HIS A 130 14.92 -11.25 -4.60
C HIS A 130 16.34 -11.63 -4.99
N GLU A 131 16.72 -11.32 -6.24
CA GLU A 131 18.03 -11.63 -6.78
C GLU A 131 19.00 -10.75 -6.02
N LEU A 132 19.31 -11.21 -4.82
CA LEU A 132 20.21 -10.57 -3.92
C LEU A 132 21.55 -10.59 -4.62
N SER A 133 22.15 -9.42 -4.82
CA SER A 133 23.47 -9.29 -5.43
C SER A 133 24.46 -10.20 -4.70
N VAL A 134 25.51 -10.64 -5.40
CA VAL A 134 26.57 -11.47 -4.81
C VAL A 134 27.13 -10.80 -3.55
N GLU A 135 27.33 -9.47 -3.59
CA GLU A 135 27.80 -8.67 -2.44
C GLU A 135 26.82 -8.71 -1.27
N GLN A 136 25.52 -8.58 -1.54
CA GLN A 136 24.49 -8.62 -0.51
C GLN A 136 24.33 -10.04 0.07
N GLN A 137 24.54 -11.10 -0.72
CA GLN A 137 24.57 -12.48 -0.23
C GLN A 137 25.77 -12.73 0.68
N LEU A 138 26.95 -12.24 0.29
CA LEU A 138 28.16 -12.31 1.11
C LEU A 138 27.97 -11.56 2.41
N TYR A 139 27.45 -10.34 2.36
CA TYR A 139 27.14 -9.53 3.54
C TYR A 139 26.08 -10.22 4.43
N TYR A 140 24.99 -10.75 3.87
CA TYR A 140 24.00 -11.52 4.62
C TYR A 140 24.63 -12.72 5.35
N LYS A 141 25.49 -13.46 4.67
CA LYS A 141 26.20 -14.60 5.27
C LYS A 141 27.12 -14.15 6.39
N GLU A 142 27.92 -13.11 6.16
CA GLU A 142 28.87 -12.60 7.14
C GLU A 142 28.17 -12.05 8.38
N ILE A 143 27.10 -11.28 8.22
CA ILE A 143 26.31 -10.76 9.34
C ILE A 143 25.63 -11.89 10.13
N THR A 144 25.02 -12.86 9.45
CA THR A 144 24.35 -13.97 10.15
C THR A 144 25.35 -14.84 10.92
N GLU A 145 26.52 -15.09 10.36
CA GLU A 145 27.62 -15.78 11.04
C GLU A 145 28.20 -14.95 12.20
N ALA A 146 28.38 -13.64 12.02
CA ALA A 146 28.90 -12.74 13.06
C ALA A 146 27.93 -12.57 14.24
N CYS A 147 26.63 -12.49 13.98
CA CYS A 147 25.61 -12.37 15.02
C CYS A 147 25.51 -13.63 15.91
N VAL A 148 25.72 -14.81 15.33
CA VAL A 148 25.61 -16.13 16.00
C VAL A 148 26.99 -16.65 16.45
N GLY A 149 28.08 -16.05 15.98
CA GLY A 149 29.46 -16.44 16.25
C GLY A 149 29.89 -16.27 17.70
N SER A 150 31.02 -16.88 18.07
CA SER A 150 31.57 -16.84 19.44
C SER A 150 32.26 -15.52 19.79
N ASP A 151 32.81 -14.82 18.81
CA ASP A 151 33.55 -13.56 18.99
C ASP A 151 32.61 -12.40 19.33
N GLU A 152 32.78 -11.83 20.53
CA GLU A 152 31.94 -10.74 21.03
C GLU A 152 32.19 -9.41 20.31
N ALA A 153 33.44 -9.13 19.92
CA ALA A 153 33.79 -7.89 19.22
C ALA A 153 33.12 -7.84 17.84
N ARG A 154 33.24 -8.94 17.08
CA ARG A 154 32.61 -9.09 15.77
C ARG A 154 31.08 -9.05 15.87
N ARG A 155 30.50 -9.63 16.93
CA ARG A 155 29.06 -9.58 17.17
C ARG A 155 28.56 -8.15 17.42
N ALA A 156 29.29 -7.37 18.22
CA ALA A 156 28.93 -5.98 18.50
C ALA A 156 28.98 -5.10 17.24
N GLU A 157 29.99 -5.30 16.39
CA GLU A 157 30.11 -4.62 15.11
C GLU A 157 28.95 -4.98 14.17
N ALA A 158 28.63 -6.28 14.04
CA ALA A 158 27.51 -6.74 13.21
C ALA A 158 26.15 -6.19 13.68
N LEU A 159 25.91 -6.14 15.00
CA LEU A 159 24.69 -5.54 15.55
C LEU A 159 24.63 -4.03 15.30
N THR A 160 25.75 -3.33 15.34
CA THR A 160 25.82 -1.89 15.04
C THR A 160 25.57 -1.63 13.57
N SER A 161 26.13 -2.45 12.68
CA SER A 161 25.87 -2.41 11.24
C SER A 161 24.37 -2.61 10.95
N LEU A 162 23.74 -3.62 11.55
CA LEU A 162 22.29 -3.83 11.42
C LEU A 162 21.42 -2.64 11.87
N ALA A 163 21.84 -1.92 12.90
CA ALA A 163 21.13 -0.77 13.43
C ALA A 163 21.26 0.50 12.57
N CYS A 164 22.35 0.63 11.81
CA CYS A 164 22.67 1.84 11.06
C CYS A 164 22.47 1.71 9.54
N ASP A 165 22.50 0.49 8.98
CA ASP A 165 22.55 0.32 7.53
C ASP A 165 21.19 0.50 6.85
N PRO A 166 21.06 1.44 5.90
CA PRO A 166 19.79 1.71 5.20
C PRO A 166 19.54 0.73 4.04
N GLY A 167 20.58 0.03 3.56
CA GLY A 167 20.51 -0.86 2.39
C GLY A 167 19.93 -2.26 2.68
N LEU A 168 19.46 -2.51 3.90
CA LEU A 168 19.06 -3.85 4.34
C LEU A 168 17.64 -4.25 3.94
N HIS A 169 16.88 -3.35 3.31
CA HIS A 169 15.47 -3.55 3.01
C HIS A 169 15.20 -4.83 2.20
N GLU A 170 16.02 -5.12 1.18
CA GLU A 170 15.87 -6.31 0.34
C GLU A 170 16.22 -7.62 1.08
N MET A 171 17.07 -7.54 2.10
CA MET A 171 17.49 -8.69 2.91
C MET A 171 16.58 -8.93 4.12
N LEU A 172 15.81 -7.92 4.52
CA LEU A 172 14.97 -7.93 5.71
C LEU A 172 14.00 -9.13 5.78
N PRO A 173 13.27 -9.52 4.70
CA PRO A 173 12.41 -10.70 4.78
C PRO A 173 13.19 -11.97 5.14
N ARG A 174 14.40 -12.13 4.60
CA ARG A 174 15.25 -13.30 4.83
C ARG A 174 15.82 -13.28 6.25
N MET A 175 16.17 -12.10 6.76
CA MET A 175 16.62 -11.89 8.13
C MET A 175 15.52 -12.21 9.16
N CYS A 176 14.29 -11.76 8.92
CA CYS A 176 13.13 -12.04 9.78
C CYS A 176 12.84 -13.55 9.83
N THR A 177 12.83 -14.24 8.69
CA THR A 177 12.66 -15.70 8.65
C THR A 177 13.82 -16.45 9.30
N PHE A 178 15.06 -15.99 9.12
CA PHE A 178 16.23 -16.54 9.82
C PHE A 178 16.09 -16.45 11.35
N ILE A 179 15.64 -15.29 11.86
CA ILE A 179 15.38 -15.10 13.28
C ILE A 179 14.24 -16.02 13.74
N ALA A 180 13.13 -16.05 13.00
CA ALA A 180 11.95 -16.82 13.39
C ALA A 180 12.23 -18.33 13.44
N GLU A 181 12.88 -18.87 12.41
CA GLU A 181 13.30 -20.28 12.39
C GLU A 181 14.42 -20.56 13.39
N GLY A 182 15.38 -19.62 13.53
CA GLY A 182 16.44 -19.70 14.53
C GLY A 182 15.88 -19.81 15.94
N VAL A 183 14.86 -19.03 16.30
CA VAL A 183 14.20 -19.13 17.61
C VAL A 183 13.51 -20.48 17.75
N LYS A 184 12.73 -20.94 16.75
CA LYS A 184 12.03 -22.24 16.82
C LYS A 184 12.99 -23.40 17.08
N VAL A 185 14.10 -23.47 16.34
CA VAL A 185 15.10 -24.54 16.48
C VAL A 185 15.83 -24.45 17.82
N ASN A 186 16.27 -23.26 18.22
CA ASN A 186 17.05 -23.09 19.45
C ASN A 186 16.24 -23.23 20.73
N VAL A 187 14.92 -22.99 20.68
CA VAL A 187 14.01 -23.34 21.77
C VAL A 187 13.98 -24.86 21.98
N VAL A 188 13.92 -25.66 20.90
CA VAL A 188 13.95 -27.13 21.01
C VAL A 188 15.32 -27.64 21.47
N GLN A 189 16.41 -27.01 20.99
CA GLN A 189 17.78 -27.37 21.38
C GLN A 189 18.17 -26.87 22.78
N ASN A 190 17.33 -26.06 23.43
CA ASN A 190 17.59 -25.44 24.74
C ASN A 190 18.91 -24.63 24.79
N ASN A 191 19.24 -23.93 23.69
CA ASN A 191 20.44 -23.11 23.59
C ASN A 191 20.15 -21.65 23.94
N LEU A 192 20.28 -21.32 25.23
CA LEU A 192 20.01 -19.98 25.77
C LEU A 192 20.88 -18.89 25.13
N ALA A 193 22.16 -19.18 24.86
CA ALA A 193 23.10 -18.18 24.33
C ALA A 193 22.66 -17.70 22.94
N LEU A 194 22.26 -18.62 22.06
CA LEU A 194 21.79 -18.27 20.73
C LEU A 194 20.47 -17.52 20.76
N LEU A 195 19.55 -17.87 21.66
CA LEU A 195 18.31 -17.11 21.83
C LEU A 195 18.58 -15.66 22.26
N ILE A 196 19.53 -15.42 23.16
CA ILE A 196 19.93 -14.06 23.54
C ILE A 196 20.50 -13.30 22.33
N TYR A 197 21.34 -13.94 21.52
CA TYR A 197 21.90 -13.29 20.33
C TYR A 197 20.83 -12.95 19.29
N LEU A 198 19.88 -13.85 19.06
CA LEU A 198 18.74 -13.60 18.17
C LEU A 198 17.86 -12.45 18.68
N MET A 199 17.60 -12.38 19.99
CA MET A 199 16.84 -11.25 20.54
C MET A 199 17.61 -9.92 20.45
N ARG A 200 18.95 -9.93 20.62
CA ARG A 200 19.78 -8.74 20.38
C ARG A 200 19.78 -8.31 18.91
N MET A 201 19.71 -9.27 18.00
CA MET A 201 19.54 -9.00 16.57
C MET A 201 18.18 -8.36 16.27
N VAL A 202 17.09 -8.83 16.89
CA VAL A 202 15.76 -8.19 16.79
C VAL A 202 15.79 -6.76 17.31
N ARG A 203 16.46 -6.52 18.46
CA ARG A 203 16.68 -5.17 19.00
C ARG A 203 17.37 -4.25 17.98
N ALA A 204 18.47 -4.70 17.39
CA ALA A 204 19.23 -3.92 16.43
C ALA A 204 18.40 -3.57 15.17
N LEU A 205 17.58 -4.51 14.69
CA LEU A 205 16.68 -4.24 13.57
C LEU A 205 15.59 -3.22 13.93
N LEU A 206 15.01 -3.31 15.14
CA LEU A 206 13.98 -2.37 15.63
C LEU A 206 14.52 -0.95 15.84
N ASP A 207 15.78 -0.83 16.29
CA ASP A 207 16.42 0.46 16.52
C ASP A 207 16.80 1.17 15.19
N ASN A 208 16.70 0.49 14.03
CA ASN A 208 17.04 1.06 12.73
C ASN A 208 15.87 1.86 12.12
N PRO A 209 15.96 3.21 12.05
CA PRO A 209 14.86 4.05 11.56
C PRO A 209 14.66 3.97 10.03
N ALA A 210 15.62 3.43 9.29
CA ALA A 210 15.53 3.29 7.84
C ALA A 210 14.70 2.06 7.41
N LEU A 211 14.35 1.18 8.35
CA LEU A 211 13.64 -0.07 8.07
C LEU A 211 12.16 0.02 8.40
N TYR A 212 11.32 -0.32 7.42
CA TYR A 212 9.88 -0.48 7.60
C TYR A 212 9.54 -1.91 8.05
N LEU A 213 9.57 -2.13 9.37
CA LEU A 213 9.33 -3.45 9.97
C LEU A 213 7.85 -3.86 10.07
N GLU A 214 6.90 -2.93 9.89
CA GLU A 214 5.46 -3.15 10.05
C GLU A 214 4.96 -4.39 9.29
N LYS A 215 5.49 -4.60 8.07
CA LYS A 215 5.14 -5.74 7.22
C LYS A 215 5.52 -7.09 7.85
N TYR A 216 6.60 -7.15 8.63
CA TYR A 216 7.18 -8.40 9.17
C TYR A 216 6.88 -8.62 10.65
N LEU A 217 6.18 -7.68 11.31
CA LEU A 217 5.83 -7.80 12.73
C LEU A 217 5.04 -9.08 13.04
N HIS A 218 4.17 -9.52 12.14
CA HIS A 218 3.39 -10.75 12.30
C HIS A 218 4.26 -12.01 12.39
N GLU A 219 5.49 -12.00 11.85
CA GLU A 219 6.45 -13.10 11.93
C GLU A 219 7.37 -12.97 13.15
N LEU A 220 7.75 -11.73 13.53
CA LEU A 220 8.66 -11.47 14.67
C LEU A 220 7.97 -11.54 16.04
N ILE A 221 6.74 -11.02 16.17
CA ILE A 221 6.01 -10.98 17.44
C ILE A 221 5.83 -12.38 18.05
N PRO A 222 5.42 -13.42 17.29
CA PRO A 222 5.34 -14.78 17.82
C PRO A 222 6.69 -15.33 18.28
N SER A 223 7.79 -15.00 17.61
CA SER A 223 9.14 -15.42 17.99
C SER A 223 9.57 -14.79 19.32
N VAL A 224 9.37 -13.47 19.49
CA VAL A 224 9.66 -12.79 20.77
C VAL A 224 8.75 -13.32 21.89
N SER A 225 7.46 -13.49 21.60
CA SER A 225 6.50 -14.07 22.56
C SER A 225 6.87 -15.48 23.00
N THR A 226 7.41 -16.30 22.09
CA THR A 226 7.90 -17.65 22.40
C THR A 226 9.08 -17.58 23.39
N CYS A 227 10.01 -16.65 23.22
CA CYS A 227 11.12 -16.44 24.15
C CYS A 227 10.66 -15.99 25.55
N ILE A 228 9.52 -15.28 25.65
CA ILE A 228 8.94 -14.87 26.94
C ILE A 228 8.22 -16.05 27.62
N VAL A 229 7.33 -16.71 26.88
CA VAL A 229 6.34 -17.65 27.43
C VAL A 229 6.84 -19.10 27.49
N SER A 230 7.90 -19.46 26.75
CA SER A 230 8.35 -20.86 26.69
C SER A 230 8.67 -21.44 28.07
N ARG A 231 8.18 -22.66 28.28
CA ARG A 231 8.31 -23.42 29.54
C ARG A 231 9.74 -23.90 29.79
N GLN A 232 10.45 -24.28 28.73
CA GLN A 232 11.82 -24.79 28.79
C GLN A 232 12.65 -24.03 27.74
N LEU A 233 13.61 -23.24 28.22
CA LEU A 233 14.54 -22.45 27.40
C LEU A 233 15.99 -22.91 27.56
N CYS A 234 16.24 -23.74 28.56
CA CYS A 234 17.54 -24.23 28.97
C CYS A 234 17.39 -25.63 29.58
N MET A 235 18.46 -26.43 29.52
CA MET A 235 18.47 -27.78 30.08
C MET A 235 18.48 -27.76 31.62
N ARG A 236 19.03 -26.70 32.23
CA ARG A 236 19.18 -26.56 33.69
C ARG A 236 18.64 -25.21 34.18
N PRO A 237 17.34 -25.09 34.47
CA PRO A 237 16.71 -23.81 34.84
C PRO A 237 17.25 -23.18 36.13
N GLU A 238 17.89 -23.96 37.01
CA GLU A 238 18.44 -23.46 38.28
C GLU A 238 19.80 -22.78 38.14
N LEU A 239 20.55 -23.09 37.07
CA LEU A 239 21.91 -22.58 36.85
C LEU A 239 21.97 -21.57 35.70
N ASP A 240 21.06 -21.69 34.73
CA ASP A 240 21.06 -20.87 33.53
C ASP A 240 20.20 -19.61 33.70
N ASN A 241 20.74 -18.46 33.25
CA ASN A 241 20.13 -17.12 33.36
C ASN A 241 18.97 -16.91 32.37
N HIS A 242 18.01 -17.83 32.34
CA HIS A 242 16.84 -17.75 31.47
C HIS A 242 15.91 -16.57 31.82
N TRP A 243 15.96 -16.06 33.06
CA TRP A 243 15.27 -14.85 33.49
C TRP A 243 15.75 -13.60 32.74
N ALA A 244 17.04 -13.49 32.45
CA ALA A 244 17.59 -12.34 31.73
C ALA A 244 17.07 -12.30 30.28
N LEU A 245 16.93 -13.45 29.62
CA LEU A 245 16.33 -13.54 28.30
C LEU A 245 14.86 -13.11 28.34
N ARG A 246 14.09 -13.58 29.32
CA ARG A 246 12.68 -13.22 29.47
C ARG A 246 12.48 -11.72 29.73
N ASP A 247 13.27 -11.13 30.63
CA ASP A 247 13.22 -9.68 30.90
C ASP A 247 13.60 -8.88 29.65
N PHE A 248 14.64 -9.30 28.93
CA PHE A 248 15.06 -8.66 27.70
C PHE A 248 14.00 -8.75 26.59
N ALA A 249 13.40 -9.93 26.38
CA ALA A 249 12.33 -10.13 25.42
C ALA A 249 11.04 -9.38 25.80
N ALA A 250 10.74 -9.26 27.09
CA ALA A 250 9.59 -8.49 27.57
C ALA A 250 9.77 -6.97 27.35
N ARG A 251 11.01 -6.45 27.42
CA ARG A 251 11.30 -5.04 27.08
C ARG A 251 11.29 -4.75 25.57
N LEU A 252 11.39 -5.79 24.74
CA LEU A 252 11.35 -5.71 23.29
C LEU A 252 9.94 -5.65 22.72
N MET A 253 8.96 -6.20 23.46
CA MET A 253 7.53 -6.12 23.15
C MET A 253 6.95 -4.77 23.60
#